data_AF-A0A852IR59-F1
#
_entry.id   AF-A0A852IR59-F1
#
_cell.length_a   1.000
_cell.length_b   1.000
_cell.length_c   1.000
_cell.angle_alpha   90.00
_cell.angle_beta   90.00
_cell.angle_gamma   90.00
#
_symmetry.space_group_name_H-M   'P 1'
#
loop_
_entity.id
_entity.type
_entity.pdbx_description
1 polymer ?
#
loop_
_entity_poly.entity_id
_entity_poly.type
_entity_poly.pdbx_seq_one_letter_code
_entity_poly.pdbx_strand_id
1 'polypeptide(L)'
;MPKKRGKHAEKGKEMQAQCKRVKMEAACSLSAMSFENPDRLFESLIFPIKQQTFFREYWEQKPLLVQRNDPLLAAYYQSLFQLSDLKEMCSQGLYYGRDINICRCVNGKKKVLNKEGKVSYMQLKKDFDQKKATIQFHQPQRFKEELWKIQEKLECYFGSLVGSNVYITPQGSQGLPPHYDDVEVFILQLEGEKHWRLYKPTVHLAREYNVEPEDRIGNPTHEFILKPGDLLYFPRGTIHQADTPLGVSYSTHLTISTYQN
;
A
#
# COMPACT_ATOMS: atom_id res chain seq x y z
N MET A 1 35.22 49.14 -30.31
CA MET A 1 34.30 48.04 -30.64
C MET A 1 35.12 46.84 -31.14
N PRO A 2 34.75 45.57 -30.89
CA PRO A 2 33.93 45.01 -29.83
C PRO A 2 34.63 43.94 -28.96
N LYS A 3 34.02 43.72 -27.80
CA LYS A 3 34.30 42.77 -26.71
C LYS A 3 34.14 41.30 -27.15
N LYS A 4 35.07 40.42 -26.80
CA LYS A 4 34.81 38.97 -26.70
C LYS A 4 34.54 38.63 -25.22
N ARG A 5 33.25 38.47 -24.90
CA ARG A 5 32.77 37.96 -23.61
C ARG A 5 32.94 36.44 -23.59
N GLY A 6 33.59 35.94 -22.53
CA GLY A 6 33.59 34.52 -22.19
C GLY A 6 32.18 34.05 -21.85
N LYS A 7 31.76 32.93 -22.44
CA LYS A 7 30.52 32.25 -22.07
C LYS A 7 30.78 31.47 -20.79
N HIS A 8 30.29 32.00 -19.67
CA HIS A 8 30.01 31.21 -18.48
C HIS A 8 28.83 30.28 -18.78
N ALA A 9 29.05 28.97 -18.60
CA ALA A 9 27.99 27.99 -18.60
C ALA A 9 27.22 28.08 -17.27
N GLU A 10 25.97 28.52 -17.34
CA GLU A 10 25.02 28.41 -16.23
C GLU A 10 24.68 26.92 -16.02
N LYS A 11 25.24 26.33 -14.97
CA LYS A 11 24.72 25.09 -14.40
C LYS A 11 23.46 25.43 -13.60
N GLY A 12 22.30 25.08 -14.16
CA GLY A 12 21.04 25.04 -13.42
C GLY A 12 21.18 24.11 -12.21
N LYS A 13 20.95 24.65 -11.02
CA LYS A 13 20.83 23.88 -9.78
C LYS A 13 19.47 23.18 -9.80
N GLU A 14 19.44 21.88 -10.05
CA GLU A 14 18.32 21.03 -9.70
C GLU A 14 18.17 21.01 -8.17
N MET A 15 17.05 21.56 -7.68
CA MET A 15 16.64 21.38 -6.30
C MET A 15 16.15 19.94 -6.11
N GLN A 16 17.04 19.08 -5.62
CA GLN A 16 16.64 17.81 -5.03
C GLN A 16 15.80 18.10 -3.78
N ALA A 17 14.51 17.80 -3.84
CA ALA A 17 13.63 17.84 -2.67
C ALA A 17 14.05 16.72 -1.70
N GLN A 18 14.81 17.08 -0.67
CA GLN A 18 15.16 16.17 0.42
C GLN A 18 13.91 15.78 1.20
N CYS A 19 13.57 14.49 1.16
CA CYS A 19 12.61 13.87 2.05
C CYS A 19 13.14 13.97 3.50
N LYS A 20 12.39 14.65 4.38
CA LYS A 20 12.75 14.77 5.80
C LYS A 20 12.55 13.41 6.47
N ARG A 21 13.67 12.74 6.73
CA ARG A 21 13.74 11.50 7.52
C ARG A 21 13.62 11.85 9.00
N VAL A 22 12.49 11.53 9.62
CA VAL A 22 12.35 11.63 11.08
C VAL A 22 12.60 10.25 11.65
N LYS A 23 13.70 10.13 12.42
CA LYS A 23 14.06 8.91 13.16
C LYS A 23 14.01 9.27 14.64
N MET A 24 13.20 8.58 15.44
CA MET A 24 13.18 8.76 16.89
C MET A 24 12.96 7.44 17.63
N GLU A 25 13.60 7.37 18.79
CA GLU A 25 13.64 6.25 19.74
C GLU A 25 12.36 6.15 20.58
N ALA A 26 12.11 4.92 21.04
CA ALA A 26 10.90 4.45 21.67
C ALA A 26 10.64 5.08 23.04
N ALA A 27 9.42 5.60 23.26
CA ALA A 27 8.88 5.83 24.59
C ALA A 27 7.34 5.73 24.62
N CYS A 28 6.89 5.01 25.65
CA CYS A 28 5.53 4.85 26.19
C CYS A 28 4.61 3.82 25.52
N SER A 29 4.17 2.84 26.32
CA SER A 29 3.27 1.73 25.99
C SER A 29 1.83 2.20 25.78
N LEU A 30 1.63 3.05 24.78
CA LEU A 30 0.30 3.31 24.23
C LEU A 30 -0.16 2.06 23.48
N SER A 31 -1.46 1.75 23.54
CA SER A 31 -2.03 0.75 22.64
C SER A 31 -1.62 1.08 21.21
N ALA A 32 -1.19 0.07 20.44
CA ALA A 32 -0.64 0.25 19.10
C ALA A 32 -1.56 1.10 18.19
N MET A 33 -2.88 1.04 18.42
CA MET A 33 -3.85 2.02 17.95
C MET A 33 -4.83 2.44 19.07
N SER A 34 -5.37 3.66 18.97
CA SER A 34 -6.34 4.19 19.93
C SER A 34 -7.77 4.07 19.40
N PHE A 35 -8.62 3.34 20.12
CA PHE A 35 -10.02 3.11 19.71
C PHE A 35 -11.02 3.99 20.48
N GLU A 36 -10.57 5.02 21.20
CA GLU A 36 -11.43 5.89 22.02
C GLU A 36 -12.53 6.57 21.19
N ASN A 37 -12.16 7.14 20.03
CA ASN A 37 -13.08 7.79 19.09
C ASN A 37 -12.44 7.81 17.68
N PRO A 38 -13.19 8.19 16.62
CA PRO A 38 -12.68 8.24 15.25
C PRO A 38 -11.41 9.10 15.08
N ASP A 39 -11.37 10.29 15.70
CA ASP A 39 -10.22 11.19 15.63
C ASP A 39 -8.95 10.57 16.22
N ARG A 40 -9.06 9.93 17.39
CA ARG A 40 -7.93 9.27 18.05
C ARG A 40 -7.44 8.05 17.29
N LEU A 41 -8.34 7.31 16.65
CA LEU A 41 -7.94 6.21 15.78
C LEU A 41 -7.10 6.74 14.63
N PHE A 42 -7.61 7.72 13.89
CA PHE A 42 -6.89 8.26 12.75
C PHE A 42 -5.55 8.89 13.18
N GLU A 43 -5.52 9.64 14.29
CA GLU A 43 -4.28 10.18 14.85
C GLU A 43 -3.23 9.10 15.14
N SER A 44 -3.64 7.99 15.77
CA SER A 44 -2.74 6.87 16.05
C SER A 44 -2.27 6.16 14.78
N LEU A 45 -3.14 6.04 13.77
CA LEU A 45 -2.82 5.39 12.50
C LEU A 45 -1.68 6.11 11.77
N ILE A 46 -1.71 7.44 11.69
CA ILE A 46 -0.73 8.25 10.96
C ILE A 46 0.42 8.79 11.84
N PHE A 47 0.46 8.43 13.13
CA PHE A 47 1.50 8.88 14.06
C PHE A 47 2.91 8.62 13.47
N PRO A 48 3.86 9.59 13.57
CA PRO A 48 3.81 10.83 14.34
C PRO A 48 3.24 12.06 13.61
N ILE A 49 2.62 11.87 12.44
CA ILE A 49 2.08 12.98 11.66
C ILE A 49 0.80 13.48 12.33
N LYS A 50 0.77 14.78 12.66
CA LYS A 50 -0.45 15.42 13.17
C LYS A 50 -1.53 15.47 12.10
N GLN A 51 -2.79 15.22 12.47
CA GLN A 51 -3.94 15.25 11.56
C GLN A 51 -4.00 16.56 10.73
N GLN A 52 -3.82 17.71 11.39
CA GLN A 52 -3.80 19.02 10.72
C GLN A 52 -2.71 19.13 9.64
N THR A 53 -1.53 18.56 9.90
CA THR A 53 -0.44 18.52 8.92
C THR A 53 -0.77 17.57 7.78
N PHE A 54 -1.35 16.41 8.09
CA PHE A 54 -1.78 15.43 7.08
C PHE A 54 -2.74 16.05 6.06
N PHE A 55 -3.84 16.65 6.53
CA PHE A 55 -4.83 17.24 5.64
C PHE A 55 -4.34 18.48 4.90
N ARG A 56 -3.49 19.30 5.54
CA ARG A 56 -2.95 20.50 4.89
C ARG A 56 -1.91 20.18 3.82
N GLU A 57 -1.08 19.16 4.02
CA GLU A 57 0.13 18.97 3.21
C GLU A 57 0.14 17.70 2.37
N TYR A 58 -0.63 16.67 2.72
CA TYR A 58 -0.56 15.34 2.11
C TYR A 58 -1.87 14.92 1.46
N TRP A 59 -2.98 15.05 2.17
CA TRP A 59 -4.30 14.64 1.67
C TRP A 59 -4.59 15.25 0.30
N GLU A 60 -4.89 14.40 -0.68
CA GLU A 60 -5.16 14.74 -2.09
C GLU A 60 -4.04 15.51 -2.80
N GLN A 61 -2.84 15.56 -2.23
CA GLN A 61 -1.73 16.37 -2.75
C GLN A 61 -0.50 15.55 -3.09
N LYS A 62 0.00 14.73 -2.15
CA LYS A 62 1.24 13.97 -2.35
C LYS A 62 1.35 12.75 -1.44
N PRO A 63 2.19 11.77 -1.81
CA PRO A 63 2.46 10.61 -0.95
C PRO A 63 3.04 10.99 0.42
N LEU A 64 2.66 10.21 1.44
CA LEU A 64 3.22 10.22 2.78
C LEU A 64 3.80 8.84 3.10
N LEU A 65 5.10 8.78 3.37
CA LEU A 65 5.76 7.57 3.87
C LEU A 65 6.08 7.73 5.37
N VAL A 66 5.59 6.80 6.19
CA VAL A 66 5.91 6.71 7.62
C VAL A 66 6.62 5.39 7.88
N GLN A 67 7.96 5.44 7.86
CA GLN A 67 8.80 4.31 8.23
C GLN A 67 9.02 4.27 9.74
N ARG A 68 8.67 3.15 10.36
CA ARG A 68 8.70 2.96 11.81
C ARG A 68 9.71 1.87 12.18
N ASN A 69 10.11 1.86 13.43
CA ASN A 69 10.95 0.80 14.01
C ASN A 69 10.43 0.46 15.40
N ASP A 70 9.14 0.13 15.46
CA ASP A 70 8.41 -0.21 16.68
C ASP A 70 7.98 -1.68 16.62
N PRO A 71 8.63 -2.57 17.41
CA PRO A 71 8.29 -3.99 17.43
C PRO A 71 6.86 -4.30 17.87
N LEU A 72 6.28 -3.49 18.77
CA LEU A 72 4.92 -3.70 19.26
C LEU A 72 3.89 -3.35 18.18
N LEU A 73 4.11 -2.23 17.48
CA LEU A 73 3.27 -1.84 16.35
C LEU A 73 3.40 -2.81 15.17
N ALA A 74 4.63 -3.29 14.89
CA ALA A 74 4.86 -4.31 13.88
C ALA A 74 4.09 -5.61 14.18
N ALA A 75 4.13 -6.08 15.43
CA ALA A 75 3.36 -7.25 15.88
C ALA A 75 1.85 -7.00 15.80
N TYR A 76 1.39 -5.79 16.14
CA TYR A 76 -0.01 -5.40 16.00
C TYR A 76 -0.46 -5.42 14.53
N TYR A 77 0.30 -4.81 13.61
CA TYR A 77 -0.02 -4.83 12.17
C TYR A 77 -0.06 -6.26 11.64
N GLN A 78 0.91 -7.10 12.00
CA GLN A 78 0.90 -8.51 11.62
C GLN A 78 -0.37 -9.23 12.10
N SER A 79 -0.87 -8.94 13.30
CA SER A 79 -2.09 -9.57 13.83
C SER A 79 -3.36 -9.27 13.02
N LEU A 80 -3.38 -8.17 12.26
CA LEU A 80 -4.55 -7.73 11.49
C LEU A 80 -4.93 -8.72 10.40
N PHE A 81 -3.95 -9.33 9.73
CA PHE A 81 -4.14 -10.38 8.75
C PHE A 81 -2.81 -11.08 8.46
N GLN A 82 -2.81 -12.42 8.46
CA GLN A 82 -1.62 -13.23 8.17
C GLN A 82 -1.85 -14.18 7.00
N LEU A 83 -0.78 -14.55 6.28
CA LEU A 83 -0.87 -15.61 5.26
C LEU A 83 -1.43 -16.92 5.83
N SER A 84 -1.14 -17.24 7.10
CA SER A 84 -1.66 -18.42 7.78
C SER A 84 -3.18 -18.43 7.97
N ASP A 85 -3.82 -17.25 7.99
CA ASP A 85 -5.28 -17.13 8.16
C ASP A 85 -6.05 -17.73 6.98
N LEU A 86 -5.44 -17.76 5.79
CA LEU A 86 -6.10 -18.22 4.56
C LEU A 86 -6.60 -19.67 4.64
N LYS A 87 -5.90 -20.54 5.39
CA LYS A 87 -6.30 -21.94 5.50
C LYS A 87 -7.68 -22.09 6.13
N GLU A 88 -7.88 -21.40 7.26
CA GLU A 88 -9.14 -21.43 7.97
C GLU A 88 -10.22 -20.64 7.22
N MET A 89 -9.88 -19.48 6.65
CA MET A 89 -10.87 -18.71 5.89
C MET A 89 -11.39 -19.47 4.66
N CYS A 90 -10.54 -20.24 3.97
CA CYS A 90 -10.99 -21.07 2.85
C CYS A 90 -11.98 -22.16 3.29
N SER A 91 -11.89 -22.66 4.54
CA SER A 91 -12.83 -23.66 5.06
C SER A 91 -14.26 -23.11 5.19
N GLN A 92 -14.39 -21.79 5.36
CA GLN A 92 -15.66 -21.07 5.47
C GLN A 92 -16.36 -20.81 4.12
N GLY A 93 -15.74 -21.20 3.00
CA GLY A 93 -16.38 -21.16 1.67
C GLY A 93 -16.22 -19.84 0.91
N LEU A 94 -14.96 -19.46 0.63
CA LEU A 94 -14.62 -18.32 -0.23
C LEU A 94 -14.77 -18.66 -1.71
N TYR A 95 -14.98 -17.64 -2.55
CA TYR A 95 -15.13 -17.78 -4.00
C TYR A 95 -14.14 -16.90 -4.76
N TYR A 96 -13.63 -17.41 -5.88
CA TYR A 96 -12.80 -16.64 -6.79
C TYR A 96 -13.58 -15.45 -7.38
N GLY A 97 -12.91 -14.33 -7.62
CA GLY A 97 -13.53 -13.10 -8.14
C GLY A 97 -14.29 -12.31 -7.07
N ARG A 98 -15.11 -12.98 -6.26
CA ARG A 98 -15.86 -12.36 -5.17
C ARG A 98 -14.97 -12.06 -3.97
N ASP A 99 -14.32 -13.07 -3.41
CA ASP A 99 -13.56 -12.97 -2.16
C ASP A 99 -12.06 -12.95 -2.39
N ILE A 100 -11.57 -13.74 -3.35
CA ILE A 100 -10.14 -13.84 -3.66
C ILE A 100 -9.89 -13.73 -5.16
N ASN A 101 -8.87 -12.95 -5.52
CA ASN A 101 -8.25 -12.93 -6.82
C ASN A 101 -6.82 -13.47 -6.74
N ILE A 102 -6.39 -14.16 -7.80
CA ILE A 102 -5.02 -14.62 -7.99
C ILE A 102 -4.50 -13.98 -9.26
N CYS A 103 -3.37 -13.27 -9.15
CA CYS A 103 -2.81 -12.54 -10.27
C CYS A 103 -1.27 -12.59 -10.27
N ARG A 104 -0.68 -12.33 -11.44
CA ARG A 104 0.76 -12.11 -11.59
C ARG A 104 1.00 -11.08 -12.67
N CYS A 105 2.00 -10.23 -12.49
CA CYS A 105 2.48 -9.34 -13.54
C CYS A 105 3.43 -10.11 -14.46
N VAL A 106 3.12 -10.12 -15.76
CA VAL A 106 3.95 -10.74 -16.80
C VAL A 106 4.07 -9.73 -17.94
N ASN A 107 5.31 -9.27 -18.22
CA ASN A 107 5.61 -8.30 -19.28
C ASN A 107 4.73 -7.04 -19.19
N GLY A 108 4.64 -6.43 -18.00
CA GLY A 108 3.84 -5.22 -17.78
C GLY A 108 2.32 -5.42 -17.83
N LYS A 109 1.82 -6.67 -17.84
CA LYS A 109 0.38 -6.96 -17.90
C LYS A 109 -0.06 -7.83 -16.73
N LYS A 110 -1.24 -7.52 -16.17
CA LYS A 110 -1.90 -8.34 -15.15
C LYS A 110 -2.44 -9.62 -15.79
N LYS A 111 -1.90 -10.77 -15.40
CA LYS A 111 -2.45 -12.09 -15.74
C LYS A 111 -3.26 -12.62 -14.57
N VAL A 112 -4.57 -12.79 -14.77
CA VAL A 112 -5.47 -13.39 -13.77
C VAL A 112 -5.39 -14.91 -13.86
N LEU A 113 -5.33 -15.58 -12.70
CA LEU A 113 -5.24 -17.05 -12.58
C LEU A 113 -6.42 -17.67 -11.82
N ASN A 114 -7.48 -16.89 -11.58
CA ASN A 114 -8.70 -17.33 -10.93
C ASN A 114 -9.25 -18.62 -11.57
N LYS A 115 -9.88 -19.43 -10.73
CA LYS A 115 -10.71 -20.56 -11.16
C LYS A 115 -12.18 -20.19 -11.00
N GLU A 116 -13.06 -21.06 -11.48
CA GLU A 116 -14.49 -20.92 -11.23
C GLU A 116 -14.86 -21.48 -9.85
N GLY A 117 -15.83 -20.85 -9.19
CA GLY A 117 -16.41 -21.36 -7.95
C GLY A 117 -15.56 -21.15 -6.70
N LYS A 118 -15.63 -22.12 -5.79
CA LYS A 118 -15.02 -22.05 -4.46
C LYS A 118 -13.49 -22.11 -4.51
N VAL A 119 -12.86 -21.39 -3.60
CA VAL A 119 -11.42 -21.35 -3.43
C VAL A 119 -10.97 -22.53 -2.58
N SER A 120 -10.04 -23.32 -3.10
CA SER A 120 -9.34 -24.36 -2.34
C SER A 120 -8.01 -23.83 -1.84
N TYR A 121 -7.75 -23.96 -0.54
CA TYR A 121 -6.47 -23.56 0.06
C TYR A 121 -5.27 -24.27 -0.60
N MET A 122 -5.41 -25.55 -0.95
CA MET A 122 -4.34 -26.29 -1.63
C MET A 122 -4.04 -25.71 -3.02
N GLN A 123 -5.06 -25.24 -3.73
CA GLN A 123 -4.89 -24.59 -5.02
C GLN A 123 -4.26 -23.20 -4.88
N LEU A 124 -4.68 -22.41 -3.89
CA LEU A 124 -4.05 -21.12 -3.55
C LEU A 124 -2.56 -21.30 -3.27
N LYS A 125 -2.23 -22.23 -2.38
CA LYS A 125 -0.83 -22.52 -2.01
C LYS A 125 -0.02 -22.95 -3.22
N LYS A 126 -0.58 -23.81 -4.09
CA LYS A 126 0.08 -24.24 -5.33
C LYS A 126 0.37 -23.06 -6.27
N ASP A 127 -0.60 -22.18 -6.49
CA ASP A 127 -0.44 -21.01 -7.36
C ASP A 127 0.55 -19.99 -6.77
N PHE A 128 0.52 -19.79 -5.45
CA PHE A 128 1.47 -18.95 -4.73
C PHE A 128 2.91 -19.48 -4.84
N ASP A 129 3.13 -20.74 -4.46
CA ASP A 129 4.48 -21.34 -4.39
C ASP A 129 5.09 -21.57 -5.77
N GLN A 130 4.32 -22.18 -6.69
CA GLN A 130 4.83 -22.68 -7.96
C GLN A 130 4.71 -21.64 -9.09
N LYS A 131 3.63 -20.87 -9.12
CA LYS A 131 3.42 -19.87 -10.19
C LYS A 131 3.88 -18.47 -9.82
N LYS A 132 4.32 -18.27 -8.57
CA LYS A 132 4.70 -16.96 -8.02
C LYS A 132 3.57 -15.95 -8.18
N ALA A 133 2.35 -16.40 -7.87
CA ALA A 133 1.17 -15.57 -7.99
C ALA A 133 0.89 -14.80 -6.69
N THR A 134 0.45 -13.56 -6.83
CA THR A 134 -0.08 -12.75 -5.73
C THR A 134 -1.53 -13.14 -5.44
N ILE A 135 -1.82 -13.30 -4.15
CA ILE A 135 -3.18 -13.45 -3.62
C ILE A 135 -3.70 -12.06 -3.26
N GLN A 136 -4.86 -11.69 -3.78
CA GLN A 136 -5.61 -10.50 -3.39
C GLN A 136 -6.89 -10.97 -2.68
N PHE A 137 -7.06 -10.61 -1.42
CA PHE A 137 -8.25 -10.93 -0.62
C PHE A 137 -9.11 -9.67 -0.45
N HIS A 138 -10.38 -9.75 -0.80
CA HIS A 138 -11.30 -8.62 -0.75
C HIS A 138 -12.07 -8.58 0.56
N GLN A 139 -12.17 -7.38 1.13
CA GLN A 139 -13.01 -7.07 2.28
C GLN A 139 -12.75 -8.02 3.47
N PRO A 140 -11.50 -8.12 3.96
CA PRO A 140 -11.12 -8.98 5.09
C PRO A 140 -11.81 -8.62 6.42
N GLN A 141 -12.33 -7.40 6.57
CA GLN A 141 -13.10 -6.98 7.75
C GLN A 141 -14.35 -7.83 8.00
N ARG A 142 -14.87 -8.51 6.98
CA ARG A 142 -15.96 -9.48 7.12
C ARG A 142 -15.61 -10.67 8.01
N PHE A 143 -14.30 -10.95 8.18
CA PHE A 143 -13.77 -12.11 8.88
C PHE A 143 -12.82 -11.75 10.03
N LYS A 144 -12.33 -10.51 10.06
CA LYS A 144 -11.33 -10.04 11.04
C LYS A 144 -11.92 -8.88 11.83
N GLU A 145 -12.32 -9.16 13.07
CA GLU A 145 -13.00 -8.21 13.96
C GLU A 145 -12.20 -6.90 14.17
N GLU A 146 -10.88 -7.01 14.31
CA GLU A 146 -10.01 -5.84 14.49
C GLU A 146 -10.04 -4.92 13.26
N LEU A 147 -10.02 -5.50 12.05
CA LEU A 147 -10.15 -4.75 10.80
C LEU A 147 -11.52 -4.09 10.68
N TRP A 148 -12.58 -4.76 11.14
CA TRP A 148 -13.91 -4.16 11.19
C TRP A 148 -13.95 -2.95 12.11
N LYS A 149 -13.40 -3.04 13.33
CA LYS A 149 -13.33 -1.91 14.28
C LYS A 149 -12.53 -0.73 13.72
N ILE A 150 -11.44 -1.02 13.00
CA ILE A 150 -10.63 0.02 12.34
C ILE A 150 -11.45 0.70 11.25
N GLN A 151 -12.02 -0.07 10.33
CA GLN A 151 -12.75 0.48 9.19
C GLN A 151 -13.98 1.25 9.63
N GLU A 152 -14.78 0.75 10.58
CA GLU A 152 -15.97 1.45 11.09
C GLU A 152 -15.63 2.85 11.63
N LYS A 153 -14.59 2.96 12.47
CA LYS A 153 -14.15 4.26 12.98
C LYS A 153 -13.61 5.16 11.87
N LEU A 154 -12.89 4.61 10.89
CA LEU A 154 -12.43 5.40 9.75
C LEU A 154 -13.61 5.85 8.87
N GLU A 155 -14.68 5.06 8.74
CA GLU A 155 -15.92 5.50 8.06
C GLU A 155 -16.54 6.69 8.78
N CYS A 156 -16.65 6.62 10.11
CA CYS A 156 -17.11 7.77 10.91
C CYS A 156 -16.20 8.99 10.75
N TYR A 157 -14.89 8.79 10.71
CA TYR A 157 -13.92 9.88 10.59
C TYR A 157 -13.97 10.57 9.21
N PHE A 158 -14.01 9.78 8.15
CA PHE A 158 -13.94 10.27 6.78
C PHE A 158 -15.29 10.71 6.21
N GLY A 159 -16.41 10.23 6.78
CA GLY A 159 -17.74 10.45 6.22
C GLY A 159 -17.93 9.78 4.86
N SER A 160 -17.17 8.72 4.58
CA SER A 160 -17.16 7.96 3.34
C SER A 160 -17.05 6.48 3.68
N LEU A 161 -17.52 5.61 2.79
CA LEU A 161 -17.26 4.17 2.90
C LEU A 161 -15.75 3.91 2.97
N VAL A 162 -15.37 2.92 3.78
CA VAL A 162 -13.98 2.47 3.92
C VAL A 162 -13.94 0.98 3.67
N GLY A 163 -13.34 0.61 2.54
CA GLY A 163 -13.05 -0.77 2.18
C GLY A 163 -11.61 -1.16 2.49
N SER A 164 -11.29 -2.44 2.34
CA SER A 164 -9.88 -2.86 2.29
C SER A 164 -9.64 -4.10 1.45
N ASN A 165 -8.40 -4.24 0.99
CA ASN A 165 -7.88 -5.42 0.30
C ASN A 165 -6.56 -5.85 0.94
N VAL A 166 -6.35 -7.16 1.08
CA VAL A 166 -5.04 -7.73 1.47
C VAL A 166 -4.34 -8.26 0.24
N TYR A 167 -3.04 -8.00 0.13
CA TYR A 167 -2.19 -8.51 -0.94
C TYR A 167 -1.03 -9.31 -0.37
N ILE A 168 -0.94 -10.56 -0.77
CA ILE A 168 0.14 -11.48 -0.37
C ILE A 168 0.94 -11.87 -1.60
N THR A 169 2.21 -11.49 -1.65
CA THR A 169 3.09 -11.62 -2.83
C THR A 169 4.32 -12.44 -2.48
N PRO A 170 4.58 -13.58 -3.14
CA PRO A 170 5.73 -14.42 -2.84
C PRO A 170 7.05 -13.77 -3.25
N GLN A 171 8.15 -14.26 -2.70
CA GLN A 171 9.52 -13.83 -3.03
C GLN A 171 9.78 -13.64 -4.54
N GLY A 172 10.51 -12.58 -4.87
CA GLY A 172 11.03 -12.34 -6.22
C GLY A 172 9.93 -12.21 -7.27
N SER A 173 8.78 -11.64 -6.90
CA SER A 173 7.62 -11.57 -7.79
C SER A 173 6.84 -10.28 -7.63
N GLN A 174 6.07 -9.96 -8.68
CA GLN A 174 5.22 -8.80 -8.78
C GLN A 174 3.82 -9.26 -9.19
N GLY A 175 2.80 -8.83 -8.44
CA GLY A 175 1.40 -9.21 -8.68
C GLY A 175 0.72 -8.38 -9.76
N LEU A 176 0.93 -7.07 -9.72
CA LEU A 176 0.23 -6.08 -10.54
C LEU A 176 1.24 -5.23 -11.33
N PRO A 177 0.94 -4.88 -12.58
CA PRO A 177 1.72 -3.88 -13.34
C PRO A 177 1.55 -2.48 -12.72
N PRO A 178 2.30 -1.47 -13.17
CA PRO A 178 2.04 -0.08 -12.77
C PRO A 178 0.60 0.34 -13.08
N HIS A 179 -0.03 0.98 -12.12
CA HIS A 179 -1.42 1.46 -12.24
C HIS A 179 -1.67 2.59 -11.26
N TYR A 180 -2.80 3.27 -11.42
CA TYR A 180 -3.38 4.13 -10.40
C TYR A 180 -4.82 3.68 -10.10
N ASP A 181 -5.25 3.95 -8.88
CA ASP A 181 -6.61 3.69 -8.40
C ASP A 181 -7.45 4.98 -8.35
N ASP A 182 -8.75 4.81 -8.16
CA ASP A 182 -9.79 5.84 -8.05
C ASP A 182 -10.13 6.23 -6.60
N VAL A 183 -9.33 5.77 -5.63
CA VAL A 183 -9.56 5.90 -4.19
C VAL A 183 -8.33 6.44 -3.46
N GLU A 184 -8.57 7.09 -2.33
CA GLU A 184 -7.54 7.45 -1.37
C GLU A 184 -7.11 6.20 -0.62
N VAL A 185 -5.80 5.93 -0.50
CA VAL A 185 -5.32 4.67 0.08
C VAL A 185 -4.34 4.86 1.23
N PHE A 186 -4.49 4.01 2.24
CA PHE A 186 -3.55 3.80 3.33
C PHE A 186 -3.08 2.35 3.32
N ILE A 187 -1.80 2.14 3.03
CA ILE A 187 -1.15 0.84 2.99
C ILE A 187 -0.45 0.60 4.32
N LEU A 188 -0.79 -0.51 4.98
CA LEU A 188 -0.16 -1.00 6.20
C LEU A 188 0.61 -2.27 5.84
N GLN A 189 1.93 -2.25 6.03
CA GLN A 189 2.76 -3.44 5.80
C GLN A 189 2.65 -4.38 7.01
N LEU A 190 2.19 -5.61 6.78
CA LEU A 190 1.86 -6.55 7.86
C LEU A 190 2.95 -7.61 8.04
N GLU A 191 3.43 -8.21 6.95
CA GLU A 191 4.43 -9.28 6.97
C GLU A 191 5.48 -9.08 5.87
N GLY A 192 6.73 -9.46 6.18
CA GLY A 192 7.84 -9.38 5.24
C GLY A 192 8.10 -7.95 4.73
N GLU A 193 8.81 -7.86 3.60
CA GLU A 193 9.22 -6.58 3.02
C GLU A 193 8.75 -6.45 1.57
N LYS A 194 8.38 -5.24 1.16
CA LYS A 194 7.95 -4.96 -0.22
C LYS A 194 8.64 -3.73 -0.78
N HIS A 195 9.17 -3.86 -1.98
CA HIS A 195 9.73 -2.75 -2.74
C HIS A 195 8.61 -2.01 -3.46
N TRP A 196 8.51 -0.71 -3.20
CA TRP A 196 7.49 0.18 -3.76
C TRP A 196 8.14 1.27 -4.59
N ARG A 197 7.53 1.55 -5.75
CA ARG A 197 7.87 2.67 -6.62
C ARG A 197 6.60 3.48 -6.91
N LEU A 198 6.65 4.78 -6.64
CA LEU A 198 5.54 5.72 -6.88
C LEU A 198 5.94 6.73 -7.94
N TYR A 199 5.01 7.12 -8.81
CA TYR A 199 5.26 8.01 -9.94
C TYR A 199 4.27 9.16 -9.94
N LYS A 200 4.54 10.17 -10.77
CA LYS A 200 3.60 11.28 -10.94
C LYS A 200 2.29 10.76 -11.56
N PRO A 201 1.13 11.30 -11.16
CA PRO A 201 -0.13 10.97 -11.81
C PRO A 201 -0.11 11.42 -13.28
N THR A 202 -0.57 10.55 -14.19
CA THR A 202 -0.98 10.93 -15.55
C THR A 202 -2.35 11.62 -15.52
N VAL A 203 -3.20 11.24 -14.58
CA VAL A 203 -4.49 11.87 -14.28
C VAL A 203 -4.51 12.27 -12.80
N HIS A 204 -4.49 13.58 -12.53
CA HIS A 204 -4.52 14.08 -11.15
C HIS A 204 -5.89 13.83 -10.53
N LEU A 205 -5.91 13.25 -9.31
CA LEU A 205 -7.12 12.88 -8.58
C LEU A 205 -8.12 12.08 -9.45
N ALA A 206 -7.59 11.07 -10.14
CA ALA A 206 -8.34 10.20 -11.04
C ALA A 206 -9.57 9.60 -10.34
N ARG A 207 -10.68 9.53 -11.08
CA ARG A 207 -11.96 8.95 -10.62
C ARG A 207 -12.21 7.55 -11.19
N GLU A 208 -11.22 7.01 -11.89
CA GLU A 208 -11.28 5.70 -12.52
C GLU A 208 -9.94 5.00 -12.29
N TYR A 209 -9.97 3.66 -12.28
CA TYR A 209 -8.77 2.83 -12.27
C TYR A 209 -8.15 2.76 -13.66
N ASN A 210 -6.82 2.77 -13.77
CA ASN A 210 -6.13 2.48 -15.03
C ASN A 210 -4.76 1.81 -14.84
N VAL A 211 -4.40 0.94 -15.78
CA VAL A 211 -3.05 0.37 -15.89
C VAL A 211 -2.21 1.26 -16.80
N GLU A 212 -0.98 1.57 -16.37
CA GLU A 212 -0.09 2.48 -17.08
C GLU A 212 1.13 1.73 -17.65
N PRO A 213 1.46 1.92 -18.95
CA PRO A 213 2.66 1.35 -19.55
C PRO A 213 3.95 1.90 -18.93
N GLU A 214 4.91 1.03 -18.58
CA GLU A 214 6.18 1.43 -17.93
C GLU A 214 6.99 2.45 -18.74
N ASP A 215 6.87 2.45 -20.07
CA ASP A 215 7.54 3.39 -20.96
C ASP A 215 6.94 4.81 -20.93
N ARG A 216 5.78 4.99 -20.26
CA ARG A 216 5.04 6.27 -20.21
C ARG A 216 5.01 6.93 -18.83
N ILE A 217 5.41 6.23 -17.77
CA ILE A 217 5.30 6.72 -16.38
C ILE A 217 6.54 7.49 -15.91
N GLY A 218 7.64 7.43 -16.66
CA GLY A 218 8.90 8.10 -16.34
C GLY A 218 9.62 7.49 -15.13
N ASN A 219 10.46 8.30 -14.47
CA ASN A 219 11.21 7.85 -13.29
C ASN A 219 10.33 7.88 -12.02
N PRO A 220 10.54 6.95 -11.07
CA PRO A 220 9.88 7.01 -9.77
C PRO A 220 10.15 8.35 -9.08
N THR A 221 9.09 8.95 -8.55
CA THR A 221 9.18 10.08 -7.61
C THR A 221 9.64 9.64 -6.23
N HIS A 222 9.30 8.40 -5.86
CA HIS A 222 9.68 7.77 -4.61
C HIS A 222 9.96 6.29 -4.86
N GLU A 223 10.98 5.77 -4.19
CA GLU A 223 11.39 4.37 -4.25
C GLU A 223 11.88 3.96 -2.86
N PHE A 224 11.26 2.94 -2.27
CA PHE A 224 11.53 2.54 -0.89
C PHE A 224 11.09 1.10 -0.61
N ILE A 225 11.54 0.56 0.52
CA ILE A 225 11.11 -0.73 1.06
C ILE A 225 10.20 -0.48 2.26
N LEU A 226 9.00 -1.06 2.24
CA LEU A 226 8.13 -1.14 3.42
C LEU A 226 8.43 -2.40 4.22
N LYS A 227 8.44 -2.28 5.55
CA LYS A 227 8.62 -3.35 6.53
C LYS A 227 7.45 -3.38 7.52
N PRO A 228 7.24 -4.47 8.28
CA PRO A 228 6.10 -4.58 9.18
C PRO A 228 5.98 -3.39 10.14
N GLY A 229 4.79 -2.79 10.22
CA GLY A 229 4.51 -1.59 11.02
C GLY A 229 4.62 -0.25 10.24
N ASP A 230 5.20 -0.26 9.04
CA ASP A 230 5.25 0.93 8.18
C ASP A 230 3.87 1.26 7.61
N LEU A 231 3.63 2.57 7.40
CA LEU A 231 2.46 3.09 6.71
C LEU A 231 2.87 3.89 5.47
N LEU A 232 2.12 3.70 4.39
CA LEU A 232 2.20 4.51 3.19
C LEU A 232 0.81 5.05 2.85
N TYR A 233 0.69 6.36 2.65
CA TYR A 233 -0.49 6.97 2.06
C TYR A 233 -0.12 7.59 0.70
N PHE A 234 -1.04 7.53 -0.25
CA PHE A 234 -0.99 8.36 -1.45
C PHE A 234 -2.40 8.61 -2.01
N PRO A 235 -2.60 9.75 -2.70
CA PRO A 235 -3.90 10.09 -3.25
C PRO A 235 -4.21 9.31 -4.53
N ARG A 236 -5.50 9.20 -4.86
CA ARG A 236 -5.97 8.61 -6.11
C ARG A 236 -5.32 9.25 -7.34
N GLY A 237 -5.11 8.46 -8.38
CA GLY A 237 -4.29 8.86 -9.54
C GLY A 237 -2.78 8.70 -9.36
N THR A 238 -2.27 8.51 -8.13
CA THR A 238 -0.84 8.22 -7.94
C THR A 238 -0.49 6.85 -8.54
N ILE A 239 0.33 6.88 -9.59
CA ILE A 239 0.81 5.66 -10.22
C ILE A 239 1.76 4.94 -9.28
N HIS A 240 1.58 3.64 -9.12
CA HIS A 240 2.40 2.83 -8.25
C HIS A 240 2.60 1.41 -8.77
N GLN A 241 3.71 0.79 -8.37
CA GLN A 241 3.94 -0.65 -8.50
C GLN A 241 4.76 -1.16 -7.33
N ALA A 242 4.62 -2.45 -7.04
CA ALA A 242 5.35 -3.08 -5.94
C ALA A 242 5.71 -4.54 -6.21
N ASP A 243 6.91 -4.92 -5.78
CA ASP A 243 7.47 -6.26 -5.91
C ASP A 243 8.05 -6.75 -4.58
N THR A 244 7.99 -8.06 -4.34
CA THR A 244 8.66 -8.66 -3.16
C THR A 244 10.11 -8.94 -3.52
N PRO A 245 11.10 -8.39 -2.81
CA PRO A 245 12.52 -8.61 -3.11
C PRO A 245 12.95 -10.08 -3.09
N LEU A 246 14.06 -10.40 -3.75
CA LEU A 246 14.79 -11.65 -3.52
C LEU A 246 15.34 -11.68 -2.09
N GLY A 247 15.36 -12.85 -1.46
CA GLY A 247 15.72 -13.07 -0.06
C GLY A 247 14.57 -12.95 0.95
N VAL A 248 13.46 -12.31 0.57
CA VAL A 248 12.26 -12.15 1.41
C VAL A 248 11.23 -13.22 1.03
N SER A 249 10.86 -14.11 1.94
CA SER A 249 10.00 -15.27 1.64
C SER A 249 8.66 -14.89 0.97
N TYR A 250 7.99 -13.87 1.51
CA TYR A 250 6.79 -13.25 0.97
C TYR A 250 6.57 -11.88 1.62
N SER A 251 5.64 -11.11 1.08
CA SER A 251 5.13 -9.88 1.68
C SER A 251 3.61 -9.91 1.79
N THR A 252 3.08 -9.45 2.92
CA THR A 252 1.65 -9.19 3.15
C THR A 252 1.47 -7.72 3.48
N HIS A 253 0.55 -7.03 2.78
CA HIS A 253 0.09 -5.71 3.18
C HIS A 253 -1.44 -5.61 3.07
N LEU A 254 -2.00 -4.73 3.90
CA LEU A 254 -3.39 -4.29 3.82
C LEU A 254 -3.44 -2.94 3.13
N THR A 255 -4.33 -2.77 2.17
CA THR A 255 -4.69 -1.47 1.61
C THR A 255 -6.07 -1.12 2.13
N ILE A 256 -6.17 -0.10 2.98
CA ILE A 256 -7.42 0.54 3.38
C ILE A 256 -7.70 1.64 2.37
N SER A 257 -8.92 1.69 1.84
CA SER A 257 -9.30 2.61 0.76
C SER A 257 -10.61 3.33 1.06
N THR A 258 -10.68 4.62 0.72
CA THR A 258 -11.87 5.47 0.93
C THR A 258 -11.98 6.54 -0.15
N TYR A 259 -13.02 7.40 -0.09
CA TYR A 259 -13.23 8.51 -1.01
C TYR A 259 -13.39 8.09 -2.49
N GLN A 260 -14.03 6.93 -2.72
CA GLN A 260 -14.49 6.57 -4.06
C GLN A 260 -15.65 7.50 -4.44
N ASN A 261 -15.57 8.15 -5.61
CA ASN A 261 -16.63 9.04 -6.11
C ASN A 261 -17.80 8.26 -6.72
#